data_AF-A0A351VL68-F1
#
_entry.id   AF-A0A351VL68-F1
#
_cell.length_a   1.000
_cell.length_b   1.000
_cell.length_c   1.000
_cell.angle_alpha   90.00
_cell.angle_beta   90.00
_cell.angle_gamma   90.00
#
_symmetry.space_group_name_H-M   'P 1'
#
loop_
_entity.id
_entity.type
_entity.pdbx_description
1 polymer ?
#
loop_
_entity_poly.entity_id
_entity_poly.type
_entity_poly.pdbx_seq_one_letter_code
_entity_poly.pdbx_strand_id
1 'polypeptide(L)'
;MELWDKENIDLVEPGYISITGNRGELHFICVDGQMDIRKNKSGDYKFSWDGFDEGDQVHGFGEFICDGDVLTGRIYFHDGDDSSFVAKKTTNSRRLQCSR
;
A
#
# COMPACT_ATOMS: atom_id res chain seq x y z
N MET A 1 0.11 -9.23 -3.57
CA MET A 1 0.68 -8.34 -4.53
C MET A 1 1.06 -9.21 -5.71
N GLU A 2 0.83 -8.74 -6.92
CA GLU A 2 0.97 -9.55 -8.13
C GLU A 2 2.43 -9.95 -8.41
N LEU A 3 3.36 -9.03 -8.17
CA LEU A 3 4.79 -9.20 -8.49
C LEU A 3 5.56 -9.96 -7.42
N TRP A 4 5.13 -9.86 -6.15
CA TRP A 4 5.86 -10.38 -5.00
C TRP A 4 5.04 -11.42 -4.26
N ASP A 5 5.65 -12.55 -3.94
CA ASP A 5 5.05 -13.55 -3.06
C ASP A 5 5.04 -13.09 -1.59
N LYS A 6 4.46 -13.89 -0.70
CA LYS A 6 4.25 -13.47 0.69
C LYS A 6 5.57 -13.29 1.43
N GLU A 7 6.54 -14.16 1.14
CA GLU A 7 7.87 -14.15 1.72
C GLU A 7 8.63 -12.89 1.35
N ASN A 8 8.52 -12.42 0.09
CA ASN A 8 9.08 -11.14 -0.32
C ASN A 8 8.31 -9.96 0.28
N ILE A 9 6.97 -10.00 0.29
CA ILE A 9 6.14 -8.94 0.89
C ILE A 9 6.53 -8.71 2.37
N ASP A 10 6.84 -9.79 3.10
CA ASP A 10 7.19 -9.76 4.51
C ASP A 10 8.70 -9.70 4.80
N LEU A 11 9.54 -9.34 3.82
CA LEU A 11 10.99 -9.49 3.91
C LEU A 11 11.60 -8.85 5.17
N VAL A 12 11.23 -7.60 5.48
CA VAL A 12 11.72 -6.87 6.66
C VAL A 12 10.75 -7.00 7.83
N GLU A 13 9.46 -6.75 7.61
CA GLU A 13 8.37 -7.03 8.54
C GLU A 13 7.06 -7.33 7.78
N PRO A 14 5.97 -7.77 8.44
CA PRO A 14 4.74 -8.11 7.74
C PRO A 14 4.19 -6.93 6.93
N GLY A 15 4.06 -7.12 5.61
CA GLY A 15 3.63 -6.07 4.70
C GLY A 15 2.26 -5.52 5.07
N TYR A 16 2.13 -4.19 5.09
CA TYR A 16 0.90 -3.54 5.54
C TYR A 16 0.57 -2.24 4.84
N ILE A 17 -0.70 -1.84 4.95
CA ILE A 17 -1.21 -0.50 4.71
C ILE A 17 -1.97 -0.04 5.95
N SER A 18 -1.71 1.17 6.44
CA SER A 18 -2.43 1.81 7.54
C SER A 18 -3.03 3.12 7.03
N ILE A 19 -4.31 3.37 7.30
CA ILE A 19 -5.00 4.57 6.82
C ILE A 19 -5.62 5.32 7.99
N THR A 20 -5.36 6.63 8.07
CA THR A 20 -5.97 7.54 9.04
C THR A 20 -6.45 8.79 8.32
N GLY A 21 -7.75 8.85 8.03
CA GLY A 21 -8.35 9.95 7.27
C GLY A 21 -7.80 10.00 5.84
N ASN A 22 -7.16 11.13 5.49
CA ASN A 22 -6.55 11.36 4.17
C ASN A 22 -5.03 11.11 4.16
N ARG A 23 -4.52 10.42 5.19
CA ARG A 23 -3.12 10.02 5.29
C ARG A 23 -3.04 8.50 5.44
N GLY A 24 -1.92 7.94 5.05
CA GLY A 24 -1.63 6.53 5.30
C GLY A 24 -0.15 6.23 5.33
N GLU A 25 0.16 5.01 5.66
CA GLU A 25 1.51 4.45 5.65
C GLU A 25 1.45 3.10 4.96
N LEU A 26 2.52 2.74 4.26
CA LEU A 26 2.68 1.44 3.65
C LEU A 26 4.05 0.86 3.98
N HIS A 27 4.10 -0.46 4.07
CA HIS A 27 5.33 -1.25 4.18
C HIS A 27 5.18 -2.52 3.33
N PHE A 28 6.19 -2.86 2.54
CA PHE A 28 6.36 -4.18 1.93
C PHE A 28 7.80 -4.33 1.45
N ILE A 29 8.36 -5.54 1.51
CA ILE A 29 9.76 -5.79 1.16
C ILE A 29 10.68 -4.91 2.02
N CYS A 30 11.43 -3.97 1.42
CA CYS A 30 12.30 -2.98 2.05
C CYS A 30 11.74 -1.55 1.90
N VAL A 31 10.49 -1.43 1.43
CA VAL A 31 9.85 -0.16 1.10
C VAL A 31 9.02 0.33 2.28
N ASP A 32 9.32 1.54 2.76
CA ASP A 32 8.51 2.28 3.72
C ASP A 32 8.02 3.58 3.10
N GLY A 33 6.71 3.83 3.14
CA GLY A 33 6.10 4.97 2.46
C GLY A 33 5.00 5.66 3.25
N GLN A 34 4.88 6.98 3.04
CA GLN A 34 3.81 7.83 3.56
C GLN A 34 2.86 8.20 2.42
N MET A 35 1.56 8.15 2.65
CA MET A 35 0.52 8.32 1.64
C MET A 35 -0.28 9.62 1.86
N ASP A 36 -0.57 10.35 0.77
CA ASP A 36 -1.61 11.39 0.72
C ASP A 36 -2.80 10.84 -0.09
N ILE A 37 -3.95 10.67 0.56
CA ILE A 37 -5.09 9.92 0.02
C ILE A 37 -6.25 10.87 -0.27
N ARG A 38 -6.85 10.73 -1.46
CA ARG A 38 -8.03 11.47 -1.91
C ARG A 38 -9.12 10.51 -2.37
N LYS A 39 -10.34 10.75 -1.90
CA LYS A 39 -11.53 10.04 -2.40
C LYS A 39 -12.06 10.72 -3.65
N ASN A 40 -12.27 9.94 -4.72
CA ASN A 40 -12.89 10.40 -5.95
C ASN A 40 -14.42 10.35 -5.86
N LYS A 41 -15.09 11.08 -6.76
CA LYS A 41 -16.56 11.14 -6.84
C LYS A 41 -17.18 9.78 -7.20
N SER A 42 -16.45 8.96 -7.94
CA SER A 42 -16.81 7.59 -8.32
C SER A 42 -16.74 6.58 -7.17
N GLY A 43 -16.17 6.96 -6.01
CA GLY A 43 -16.11 6.14 -4.81
C GLY A 43 -14.77 5.42 -4.59
N ASP A 44 -13.93 5.36 -5.61
CA ASP A 44 -12.52 4.93 -5.52
C ASP A 44 -11.66 5.97 -4.81
N TYR A 45 -10.50 5.52 -4.35
CA TYR A 45 -9.48 6.35 -3.70
C TYR A 45 -8.24 6.37 -4.58
N LYS A 46 -7.62 7.54 -4.68
CA LYS A 46 -6.28 7.72 -5.26
C LYS A 46 -5.33 8.21 -4.19
N PHE A 47 -4.07 7.86 -4.32
CA PHE A 47 -3.04 8.35 -3.43
C PHE A 47 -1.74 8.62 -4.17
N SER A 48 -0.99 9.61 -3.70
CA SER A 48 0.45 9.69 -3.93
C SER A 48 1.17 9.14 -2.71
N TRP A 49 2.41 8.69 -2.88
CA TRP A 49 3.23 8.24 -1.77
C TRP A 49 4.70 8.58 -2.00
N ASP A 50 5.40 8.84 -0.90
CA ASP A 50 6.84 9.12 -0.85
C ASP A 50 7.47 8.26 0.25
N GLY A 51 8.66 7.71 -0.01
CA GLY A 51 9.26 6.70 0.85
C GLY A 51 10.72 6.42 0.55
N PHE A 52 11.20 5.31 1.11
CA PHE A 52 12.54 4.79 0.88
C PHE A 52 12.50 3.29 0.60
N ASP A 53 13.38 2.82 -0.29
CA ASP A 53 13.68 1.41 -0.57
C ASP A 53 15.18 1.21 -0.34
N GLU A 54 15.55 0.42 0.67
CA GLU A 54 16.96 0.20 1.07
C GLU A 54 17.79 1.49 1.30
N GLY A 55 17.13 2.59 1.65
CA GLY A 55 17.76 3.90 1.87
C GLY A 55 17.75 4.83 0.66
N ASP A 56 17.34 4.36 -0.51
CA ASP A 56 17.14 5.18 -1.70
C ASP A 56 15.72 5.75 -1.73
N GLN A 57 15.60 7.04 -2.06
CA GLN A 57 14.29 7.69 -2.10
C GLN A 57 13.47 7.16 -3.27
N VAL A 58 12.26 6.68 -2.96
CA VAL A 58 11.27 6.22 -3.94
C VAL A 58 9.95 6.94 -3.72
N HIS A 59 9.15 7.04 -4.76
CA HIS A 59 7.84 7.68 -4.70
C HIS A 59 6.97 7.19 -5.84
N GLY A 60 5.68 7.49 -5.77
CA GLY A 60 4.76 7.16 -6.85
C GLY A 60 3.31 7.47 -6.52
N PHE A 61 2.41 6.70 -7.11
CA PHE A 61 0.98 6.88 -6.92
C PHE A 61 0.26 5.53 -6.91
N GLY A 62 -1.02 5.55 -6.61
CA GLY A 62 -1.85 4.36 -6.66
C GLY A 62 -3.32 4.67 -6.50
N GLU A 63 -4.10 3.61 -6.59
CA GLU A 63 -5.54 3.66 -6.40
C GLU A 63 -6.04 2.41 -5.71
N PHE A 64 -7.15 2.55 -4.98
CA PHE A 64 -7.82 1.41 -4.35
C PHE A 64 -9.31 1.64 -4.20
N ILE A 65 -10.03 0.54 -4.10
CA ILE A 65 -11.39 0.49 -3.58
C ILE A 65 -11.38 -0.14 -2.19
N CYS A 66 -12.34 0.28 -1.36
CA CYS A 66 -12.53 -0.25 -0.03
C CYS A 66 -13.89 -0.95 0.03
N ASP A 67 -13.88 -2.26 0.28
CA ASP A 67 -15.07 -3.08 0.49
C ASP A 67 -15.01 -3.70 1.90
N GLY A 68 -15.70 -3.05 2.84
CA GLY A 68 -15.67 -3.42 4.26
C GLY A 68 -14.26 -3.32 4.84
N ASP A 69 -13.69 -4.48 5.17
CA ASP A 69 -12.36 -4.64 5.78
C ASP A 69 -11.27 -5.02 4.76
N VAL A 70 -11.57 -4.94 3.46
CA VAL A 70 -10.66 -5.31 2.37
C VAL A 70 -10.38 -4.09 1.48
N LEU A 71 -9.11 -3.82 1.25
CA LEU A 71 -8.64 -2.92 0.20
C LEU A 71 -8.18 -3.75 -0.99
N THR A 72 -8.61 -3.36 -2.18
CA THR A 72 -8.12 -3.90 -3.44
C THR A 72 -7.66 -2.74 -4.30
N GLY A 73 -6.43 -2.79 -4.78
CA GLY A 73 -5.85 -1.64 -5.48
C GLY A 73 -4.62 -1.97 -6.30
N ARG A 74 -3.96 -0.91 -6.75
CA ARG A 74 -2.69 -0.97 -7.49
C ARG A 74 -1.78 0.15 -7.01
N ILE A 75 -0.50 -0.17 -6.83
CA ILE A 75 0.56 0.76 -6.49
C ILE A 75 1.53 0.85 -7.66
N TYR A 76 2.01 2.06 -7.93
CA TYR A 76 2.96 2.38 -8.99
C TYR A 76 4.17 3.06 -8.36
N PHE A 77 5.37 2.61 -8.74
CA PHE A 77 6.61 3.34 -8.51
C PHE A 77 6.83 4.30 -9.69
N HIS A 78 7.33 5.50 -9.40
CA HIS A 78 7.76 6.41 -10.45
C HIS A 78 8.96 5.80 -11.17
N ASP A 79 8.88 5.68 -12.51
CA ASP A 79 9.91 5.07 -13.36
C ASP A 79 10.31 3.64 -12.94
N GLY A 80 9.35 2.89 -12.38
CA GLY A 80 9.58 1.55 -11.87
C GLY A 80 8.40 0.63 -12.09
N ASP A 81 8.37 -0.43 -11.27
CA ASP A 81 7.34 -1.45 -11.32
C ASP A 81 5.98 -0.93 -10.82
N ASP A 82 4.94 -1.71 -11.13
CA ASP A 82 3.63 -1.54 -10.55
C ASP A 82 3.02 -2.90 -10.17
N SER A 83 2.26 -2.94 -9.09
CA SER A 83 1.70 -4.18 -8.58
C SER A 83 0.29 -3.98 -8.07
N SER A 84 -0.62 -4.88 -8.45
CA SER A 84 -1.90 -4.97 -7.74
C SER A 84 -1.67 -5.44 -6.30
N PHE A 85 -2.54 -5.05 -5.39
CA PHE A 85 -2.50 -5.48 -3.99
C PHE A 85 -3.90 -5.76 -3.46
N VAL A 86 -3.95 -6.69 -2.50
CA VAL A 86 -5.10 -6.90 -1.62
C VAL A 86 -4.58 -6.78 -0.20
N ALA A 87 -5.22 -5.92 0.60
CA ALA A 87 -4.90 -5.76 2.02
C ALA A 87 -6.15 -6.00 2.86
N LYS A 88 -6.04 -6.83 3.90
CA LYS A 88 -7.16 -7.15 4.80
C LYS A 88 -6.91 -6.63 6.21
N LYS A 89 -7.91 -5.99 6.81
CA LYS A 89 -7.83 -5.52 8.18
C LYS A 89 -7.62 -6.70 9.13
N THR A 90 -6.66 -6.56 10.03
CA THR A 90 -6.41 -7.56 11.07
C THR A 90 -7.13 -7.18 12.36
N THR A 91 -7.64 -8.18 13.08
CA THR A 91 -8.36 -7.98 14.34
C THR A 91 -7.49 -7.20 15.33
N ASN A 92 -8.03 -6.11 15.89
CA ASN A 92 -7.35 -5.20 16.82
C ASN A 92 -6.18 -4.36 16.28
N SER A 93 -6.01 -4.27 14.95
CA SER A 93 -4.99 -3.41 14.35
C SER A 93 -5.60 -2.28 13.52
N ARG A 94 -4.88 -1.16 13.44
CA ARG A 94 -5.11 -0.11 12.44
C ARG A 94 -4.49 -0.46 11.07
N ARG A 95 -3.68 -1.53 11.02
CA ARG A 95 -3.02 -2.04 9.82
C ARG A 95 -3.89 -3.06 9.09
N LEU A 96 -3.95 -2.93 7.78
CA LEU A 96 -4.36 -3.97 6.85
C LEU A 96 -3.12 -4.71 6.36
N GLN A 97 -3.15 -6.04 6.40
CA GLN A 97 -2.03 -6.87 5.97
C GLN A 97 -2.12 -7.15 4.48
N CYS A 98 -1.02 -6.92 3.77
CA CYS A 98 -0.88 -7.24 2.36
C CYS A 98 -0.75 -8.75 2.18
N SER A 99 -1.53 -9.33 1.25
CA SER A 99 -1.36 -10.71 0.80
C SER A 99 -0.86 -10.73 -0.63
N ARG A 100 -0.42 -11.90 -1.11
CA ARG A 100 -0.33 -12.17 -2.56
C ARG A 100 -1.69 -11.93 -3.21
#